data_AF-A0AAE8NAM1-F1
#
_entry.id   AF-A0AAE8NAM1-F1
#
_cell.length_a   1.000
_cell.length_b   1.000
_cell.length_c   1.000
_cell.angle_alpha   90.00
_cell.angle_beta   90.00
_cell.angle_gamma   90.00
#
_symmetry.space_group_name_H-M   'P 1'
#
loop_
_entity.id
_entity.type
_entity.pdbx_description
1 polymer ?
#
loop_
_entity_poly.entity_id
_entity_poly.type
_entity_poly.pdbx_seq_one_letter_code
_entity_poly.pdbx_strand_id
1 'polypeptide(L)'
;MSDKPVLAAGAPCEPAASAAPLMALACLVVFMAQMATTVYLPSLPVVMRELKMTQGGAELSISAYVIGAALPVPFWGAAAERWGRRGPLLISLLLFIGSSLLLANCTAAPALLVLRAIQGIGGGGAAIIARIIVRDNWRGDELARRLSVLSIAFITALGGGQFIGGLIGRYSHWQTGFVLMAAVAALAVALSYALPLKAGSRAAKPSGLAGTYWLLLRRPGFLWPACAGGLGFATTVTLQEVSPFVFQEHFQLAVTSFGSIGLLLGVAYFSGAMLVNRLVRRLGGVRLMHAGAALLAFATTLMLVSWLSGLLTHFTGLWIFIALYCLAIFGQAVLFPNSMATAVSDAHEHGAHAMALCGFLQQGLAGIAATAAVLQHHGGTWTLAVFVLGALTWLVVQAKVRGR
;
A
#
# COMPACT_ATOMS: atom_id res chain seq x y z
N MET A 1 13.92 -39.20 -40.36
CA MET A 1 13.20 -37.92 -40.46
C MET A 1 11.94 -38.05 -39.63
N SER A 2 11.86 -37.34 -38.51
CA SER A 2 10.80 -37.46 -37.49
C SER A 2 10.05 -36.13 -37.44
N ASP A 3 8.79 -36.16 -37.89
CA ASP A 3 7.88 -35.02 -37.89
C ASP A 3 7.48 -34.64 -36.46
N LYS A 4 7.86 -33.43 -36.05
CA LYS A 4 7.32 -32.78 -34.85
C LYS A 4 6.13 -31.91 -35.26
N PRO A 5 4.98 -31.98 -34.57
CA PRO A 5 3.86 -31.10 -34.85
C PRO A 5 4.22 -29.67 -34.42
N VAL A 6 4.11 -28.74 -35.36
CA VAL A 6 4.25 -27.30 -35.17
C VAL A 6 3.18 -26.84 -34.19
N LEU A 7 3.62 -26.30 -33.04
CA LEU A 7 2.78 -25.59 -32.08
C LEU A 7 2.05 -24.46 -32.82
N ALA A 8 0.72 -24.58 -32.91
CA ALA A 8 -0.14 -23.53 -33.44
C ALA A 8 0.11 -22.23 -32.65
N ALA A 9 0.67 -21.23 -33.35
CA ALA A 9 0.81 -19.87 -32.85
C ALA A 9 -0.58 -19.35 -32.46
N GLY A 10 -0.72 -18.95 -31.18
CA GLY A 10 -1.94 -18.34 -30.68
C GLY A 10 -2.31 -17.13 -31.52
N ALA A 11 -3.58 -17.09 -31.96
CA ALA A 11 -4.12 -16.00 -32.75
C ALA A 11 -3.87 -14.63 -32.08
N PRO A 12 -3.57 -13.57 -32.85
CA PRO A 12 -3.47 -12.22 -32.30
C PRO A 12 -4.81 -11.80 -31.70
N CYS A 13 -4.79 -11.48 -30.41
CA CYS A 13 -5.95 -11.01 -29.66
C CYS A 13 -6.36 -9.64 -30.22
N GLU A 14 -7.58 -9.54 -30.77
CA GLU A 14 -8.19 -8.26 -31.10
C GLU A 14 -8.12 -7.32 -29.88
N PRO A 15 -7.81 -6.02 -30.06
CA PRO A 15 -7.90 -5.07 -28.97
C PRO A 15 -9.37 -4.94 -28.56
N ALA A 16 -9.76 -5.67 -27.52
CA ALA A 16 -11.12 -5.65 -27.00
C ALA A 16 -11.52 -4.20 -26.68
N ALA A 17 -12.60 -3.71 -27.29
CA ALA A 17 -13.19 -2.39 -27.07
C ALA A 17 -13.47 -2.06 -25.58
N SER A 18 -13.37 -3.06 -24.68
CA SER A 18 -13.52 -2.96 -23.22
C SER A 18 -12.23 -2.72 -22.43
N ALA A 19 -11.05 -2.67 -23.07
CA ALA A 19 -9.76 -2.61 -22.37
C ALA A 19 -9.55 -1.32 -21.55
N ALA A 20 -9.89 -0.16 -22.13
CA ALA A 20 -9.74 1.14 -21.48
C ALA A 20 -10.65 1.31 -20.26
N PRO A 21 -11.97 1.05 -20.31
CA PRO A 21 -12.83 1.24 -19.14
C PRO A 21 -12.56 0.23 -18.02
N LEU A 22 -12.12 -1.00 -18.33
CA LEU A 22 -11.66 -1.95 -17.30
C LEU A 22 -10.43 -1.43 -16.56
N MET A 23 -9.47 -0.85 -17.27
CA MET A 23 -8.30 -0.22 -16.64
C MET A 23 -8.70 1.01 -15.84
N ALA A 24 -9.62 1.84 -16.33
CA ALA A 24 -10.11 3.00 -15.60
C ALA A 24 -10.76 2.59 -14.27
N LEU A 25 -11.61 1.56 -14.28
CA LEU A 25 -12.20 0.99 -13.06
C LEU A 25 -11.10 0.49 -12.10
N ALA A 26 -10.15 -0.30 -12.59
CA ALA A 26 -9.11 -0.87 -11.76
C ALA A 26 -8.19 0.21 -11.14
N CYS A 27 -7.82 1.24 -11.92
CA CYS A 27 -7.07 2.39 -11.44
C CYS A 27 -7.86 3.20 -10.41
N LEU A 28 -9.15 3.47 -10.65
CA LEU A 28 -10.01 4.20 -9.72
C LEU A 28 -10.11 3.50 -8.37
N VAL A 29 -10.29 2.17 -8.38
CA VAL A 29 -10.40 1.36 -7.16
C VAL A 29 -9.09 1.32 -6.38
N VAL A 30 -7.95 1.10 -7.06
CA VAL A 30 -6.63 1.11 -6.41
C VAL A 30 -6.28 2.49 -5.86
N PHE A 31 -6.59 3.53 -6.64
CA PHE A 31 -6.39 4.93 -6.22
C PHE A 31 -7.22 5.24 -4.97
N MET A 32 -8.51 4.89 -4.97
CA MET A 32 -9.41 5.09 -3.84
C MET A 32 -8.90 4.37 -2.58
N ALA A 33 -8.52 3.10 -2.70
CA ALA A 33 -8.07 2.30 -1.55
C ALA A 33 -6.81 2.88 -0.89
N GLN A 34 -5.90 3.48 -1.66
CA GLN A 34 -4.76 4.21 -1.08
C GLN A 34 -5.09 5.61 -0.61
N MET A 35 -5.92 6.33 -1.35
CA MET A 35 -6.28 7.69 -0.97
C MET A 35 -7.01 7.70 0.39
N ALA A 36 -7.70 6.63 0.74
CA ALA A 36 -8.36 6.46 2.04
C ALA A 36 -7.41 6.50 3.25
N THR A 37 -6.11 6.20 3.08
CA THR A 37 -5.13 6.44 4.16
C THR A 37 -4.62 7.86 4.10
N THR A 38 -4.31 8.38 2.91
CA THR A 38 -3.56 9.62 2.75
C THR A 38 -4.39 10.90 2.83
N VAL A 39 -5.67 10.87 2.44
CA VAL A 39 -6.57 12.04 2.51
C VAL A 39 -6.89 12.47 3.93
N TYR A 40 -6.85 11.53 4.86
CA TYR A 40 -7.16 11.76 6.27
C TYR A 40 -5.93 12.19 7.08
N LEU A 41 -4.71 11.88 6.60
CA LEU A 41 -3.44 12.16 7.30
C LEU A 41 -3.29 13.62 7.77
N PRO A 42 -3.54 14.65 6.93
CA PRO A 42 -3.33 16.04 7.34
C PRO A 42 -4.27 16.50 8.46
N SER A 43 -5.39 15.81 8.65
CA SER A 43 -6.38 16.15 9.67
C SER A 43 -6.21 15.37 10.97
N LEU A 44 -5.23 14.45 11.06
CA LEU A 44 -5.00 13.62 12.25
C LEU A 44 -4.92 14.41 13.57
N PRO A 45 -4.18 15.53 13.66
CA PRO A 45 -4.13 16.33 14.88
C PRO A 45 -5.47 16.97 15.26
N VAL A 46 -6.28 17.35 14.27
CA VAL A 46 -7.63 17.89 14.48
C VAL A 46 -8.57 16.79 14.97
N VAL A 47 -8.53 15.61 14.35
CA VAL A 47 -9.34 14.45 14.73
C VAL A 47 -9.02 14.01 16.16
N MET A 48 -7.73 14.03 16.53
CA MET A 48 -7.26 13.76 17.88
C MET A 48 -7.97 14.66 18.91
N ARG A 49 -7.99 15.98 18.64
CA ARG A 49 -8.61 16.97 19.52
C ARG A 49 -10.14 16.84 19.55
N GLU A 50 -10.80 16.73 18.39
CA GLU A 50 -12.27 16.68 18.30
C GLU A 50 -12.87 15.43 18.96
N LEU A 51 -12.23 14.27 18.78
CA LEU A 51 -12.69 13.01 19.36
C LEU A 51 -12.08 12.70 20.73
N LYS A 52 -11.32 13.65 21.30
CA LYS A 52 -10.67 13.56 22.62
C LYS A 52 -9.87 12.25 22.78
N MET A 53 -9.14 11.86 21.74
CA MET A 53 -8.29 10.67 21.77
C MET A 53 -6.83 11.04 22.01
N THR A 54 -6.02 10.07 22.42
CA THR A 54 -4.57 10.24 22.49
C THR A 54 -3.97 10.30 21.08
N GLN A 55 -2.76 10.85 20.93
CA GLN A 55 -2.01 10.81 19.67
C GLN A 55 -1.91 9.37 19.14
N GLY A 56 -1.57 8.44 20.02
CA GLY A 56 -1.53 7.02 19.70
C GLY A 56 -2.87 6.46 19.21
N GLY A 57 -3.99 6.92 19.76
CA GLY A 57 -5.32 6.56 19.27
C GLY A 57 -5.59 7.07 17.85
N ALA A 58 -5.11 8.27 17.51
CA ALA A 58 -5.23 8.83 16.17
C ALA A 58 -4.34 8.07 15.17
N GLU A 59 -3.09 7.78 15.52
CA GLU A 59 -2.18 6.96 14.72
C GLU A 59 -2.74 5.55 14.50
N LEU A 60 -3.30 4.93 15.54
CA LEU A 60 -3.94 3.62 15.48
C LEU A 60 -5.09 3.56 14.45
N SER A 61 -5.72 4.69 14.12
CA SER A 61 -6.77 4.73 13.10
C SER A 61 -6.26 4.48 11.67
N ILE A 62 -4.99 4.78 11.40
CA ILE A 62 -4.32 4.45 10.14
C ILE A 62 -3.94 2.98 10.15
N SER A 63 -3.29 2.53 11.22
CA SER A 63 -2.96 1.12 11.46
C SER A 63 -4.18 0.21 11.35
N ALA A 64 -5.31 0.57 11.95
CA ALA A 64 -6.57 -0.17 11.89
C ALA A 64 -7.04 -0.36 10.44
N TYR A 65 -6.94 0.67 9.61
CA TYR A 65 -7.25 0.56 8.18
C TYR A 65 -6.28 -0.37 7.45
N VAL A 66 -4.97 -0.25 7.70
CA VAL A 66 -3.94 -1.09 7.04
C VAL A 66 -4.10 -2.56 7.43
N ILE A 67 -4.31 -2.85 8.71
CA ILE A 67 -4.60 -4.20 9.22
C ILE A 67 -5.91 -4.72 8.60
N GLY A 68 -6.97 -3.91 8.64
CA GLY A 68 -8.24 -4.24 8.02
C GLY A 68 -8.11 -4.52 6.53
N ALA A 69 -7.24 -3.80 5.81
CA ALA A 69 -6.98 -4.01 4.40
C ALA A 69 -6.09 -5.22 4.11
N ALA A 70 -5.32 -5.72 5.07
CA ALA A 70 -4.48 -6.91 4.91
C ALA A 70 -5.27 -8.20 5.15
N LEU A 71 -5.95 -8.29 6.30
CA LEU A 71 -6.57 -9.53 6.81
C LEU A 71 -7.48 -10.27 5.80
N PRO A 72 -8.39 -9.60 5.08
CA PRO A 72 -9.38 -10.28 4.25
C PRO A 72 -8.88 -10.56 2.82
N VAL A 73 -7.67 -10.14 2.44
CA VAL A 73 -7.16 -10.26 1.06
C VAL A 73 -7.21 -11.70 0.53
N PRO A 74 -6.79 -12.74 1.27
CA PRO A 74 -6.89 -14.12 0.80
C PRO A 74 -8.35 -14.56 0.56
N PHE A 75 -9.25 -14.13 1.45
CA PHE A 75 -10.68 -14.45 1.37
C PHE A 75 -11.34 -13.77 0.17
N TRP A 76 -11.04 -12.49 -0.07
CA TRP A 76 -11.54 -11.76 -1.24
C TRP A 76 -11.03 -12.36 -2.55
N GLY A 77 -9.78 -12.84 -2.59
CA GLY A 77 -9.24 -13.56 -3.74
C GLY A 77 -10.01 -14.85 -4.04
N ALA A 78 -10.22 -15.70 -3.03
CA ALA A 78 -10.99 -16.94 -3.18
C ALA A 78 -12.47 -16.68 -3.54
N ALA A 79 -13.07 -15.65 -2.93
CA ALA A 79 -14.43 -15.21 -3.24
C ALA A 79 -14.55 -14.75 -4.71
N ALA A 80 -13.58 -13.98 -5.20
CA ALA A 80 -13.52 -13.54 -6.59
C ALA A 80 -13.45 -14.73 -7.56
N GLU A 81 -12.67 -15.76 -7.24
CA GLU A 81 -12.57 -16.97 -8.06
C GLU A 81 -13.87 -17.77 -8.11
N ARG A 82 -14.53 -17.95 -6.95
CA ARG A 82 -15.75 -18.75 -6.81
C ARG A 82 -17.01 -18.05 -7.34
N TRP A 83 -17.24 -16.81 -6.92
CA TRP A 83 -18.47 -16.07 -7.22
C TRP A 83 -18.36 -15.16 -8.46
N GLY A 84 -17.20 -15.14 -9.10
CA GLY A 84 -16.89 -14.19 -10.18
C GLY A 84 -16.42 -12.86 -9.63
N ARG A 85 -16.07 -11.91 -10.51
CA ARG A 85 -15.40 -10.68 -10.06
C ARG A 85 -16.38 -9.62 -9.56
N ARG A 86 -17.56 -9.54 -10.17
CA ARG A 86 -18.55 -8.49 -9.89
C ARG A 86 -19.12 -8.55 -8.48
N GLY A 87 -19.58 -9.71 -8.03
CA GLY A 87 -20.20 -9.85 -6.70
C GLY A 87 -19.26 -9.41 -5.57
N PRO A 88 -18.07 -10.01 -5.45
CA PRO A 88 -17.06 -9.61 -4.46
C PRO A 88 -16.61 -8.14 -4.59
N LEU A 89 -16.51 -7.61 -5.81
CA LEU A 89 -16.18 -6.19 -6.02
C LEU A 89 -17.27 -5.28 -5.45
N LEU A 90 -18.54 -5.59 -5.73
CA LEU A 90 -19.67 -4.83 -5.22
C LEU A 90 -19.78 -4.92 -3.70
N ILE A 91 -19.64 -6.10 -3.11
CA ILE A 91 -19.72 -6.26 -1.64
C ILE A 91 -18.60 -5.47 -0.96
N SER A 92 -17.37 -5.54 -1.48
CA SER A 92 -16.24 -4.81 -0.91
C SER A 92 -16.39 -3.29 -1.06
N LEU A 93 -16.87 -2.80 -2.21
CA LEU A 93 -17.18 -1.38 -2.43
C LEU A 93 -18.33 -0.89 -1.55
N LEU A 94 -19.41 -1.67 -1.40
CA LEU A 94 -20.54 -1.31 -0.53
C LEU A 94 -20.13 -1.26 0.94
N LEU A 95 -19.28 -2.19 1.38
CA LEU A 95 -18.70 -2.16 2.72
C LEU A 95 -17.86 -0.90 2.94
N PHE A 96 -17.04 -0.54 1.94
CA PHE A 96 -16.24 0.68 1.96
C PHE A 96 -17.11 1.95 1.97
N ILE A 97 -18.16 2.01 1.16
CA ILE A 97 -19.11 3.15 1.12
C ILE A 97 -19.81 3.29 2.46
N GLY A 98 -20.41 2.21 2.97
CA GLY A 98 -21.16 2.22 4.23
C GLY A 98 -20.29 2.64 5.40
N SER A 99 -19.10 2.06 5.55
CA SER A 99 -18.15 2.48 6.58
C SER A 99 -17.67 3.92 6.41
N SER A 100 -17.45 4.40 5.18
CA SER A 100 -17.08 5.80 4.91
C SER A 100 -18.18 6.79 5.29
N LEU A 101 -19.45 6.48 4.99
CA LEU A 101 -20.58 7.32 5.37
C LEU A 101 -20.79 7.33 6.90
N LEU A 102 -20.58 6.19 7.56
CA LEU A 102 -20.60 6.12 9.03
C LEU A 102 -19.43 6.92 9.64
N LEU A 103 -18.23 6.86 9.04
CA LEU A 103 -17.07 7.66 9.46
C LEU A 103 -17.30 9.16 9.30
N ALA A 104 -18.01 9.57 8.24
CA ALA A 104 -18.38 10.97 8.02
C ALA A 104 -19.32 11.53 9.11
N ASN A 105 -20.00 10.65 9.86
CA ASN A 105 -20.88 11.04 10.98
C ASN A 105 -20.32 10.59 12.34
N CYS A 106 -19.06 10.16 12.38
CA CYS A 106 -18.47 9.57 13.58
C CYS A 106 -18.05 10.64 14.59
N THR A 107 -18.50 10.47 15.84
CA THR A 107 -18.25 11.38 16.95
C THR A 107 -17.57 10.70 18.14
N ALA A 108 -17.19 9.43 18.01
CA ALA A 108 -16.57 8.65 19.09
C ALA A 108 -15.29 7.94 18.63
N ALA A 109 -14.21 8.07 19.41
CA ALA A 109 -12.91 7.46 19.08
C ALA A 109 -12.95 5.94 18.89
N PRO A 110 -13.60 5.13 19.76
CA PRO A 110 -13.66 3.68 19.55
C PRO A 110 -14.43 3.29 18.28
N ALA A 111 -15.51 4.03 17.98
CA ALA A 111 -16.29 3.82 16.76
C ALA A 111 -15.44 4.12 15.52
N LEU A 112 -14.63 5.19 15.55
CA LEU A 112 -13.71 5.53 14.46
C LEU A 112 -12.74 4.37 14.19
N LEU A 113 -12.10 3.79 15.22
CA LEU A 113 -11.15 2.70 15.04
C LEU A 113 -11.79 1.45 14.41
N VAL A 114 -12.97 1.05 14.91
CA VAL A 114 -13.70 -0.11 14.37
C VAL A 114 -14.13 0.15 12.93
N LEU A 115 -14.70 1.32 12.65
CA LEU A 115 -15.13 1.68 11.30
C LEU A 115 -13.95 1.78 10.33
N ARG A 116 -12.77 2.26 10.77
CA ARG A 116 -11.55 2.28 9.97
C ARG A 116 -11.07 0.87 9.62
N ALA A 117 -11.14 -0.08 10.56
CA ALA A 117 -10.85 -1.47 10.27
C ALA A 117 -11.83 -2.07 9.24
N ILE A 118 -13.13 -1.81 9.39
CA ILE A 118 -14.16 -2.25 8.43
C ILE A 118 -13.96 -1.60 7.05
N GLN A 119 -13.62 -0.31 7.02
CA GLN A 119 -13.30 0.42 5.79
C GLN A 119 -12.08 -0.19 5.12
N GLY A 120 -11.05 -0.55 5.89
CA GLY A 120 -9.89 -1.30 5.40
C GLY A 120 -10.29 -2.62 4.76
N ILE A 121 -11.18 -3.39 5.39
CA ILE A 121 -11.65 -4.68 4.85
C ILE A 121 -12.28 -4.53 3.46
N GLY A 122 -13.09 -3.48 3.28
CA GLY A 122 -13.67 -3.14 1.98
C GLY A 122 -12.61 -2.65 0.98
N GLY A 123 -11.75 -1.72 1.38
CA GLY A 123 -10.74 -1.10 0.51
C GLY A 123 -9.69 -2.10 0.01
N GLY A 124 -9.16 -2.92 0.92
CA GLY A 124 -8.22 -4.00 0.59
C GLY A 124 -8.85 -5.05 -0.33
N GLY A 125 -10.11 -5.40 -0.08
CA GLY A 125 -10.89 -6.30 -0.94
C GLY A 125 -11.10 -5.78 -2.35
N ALA A 126 -11.54 -4.53 -2.49
CA ALA A 126 -11.73 -3.91 -3.78
C ALA A 126 -10.39 -3.81 -4.55
N ALA A 127 -9.31 -3.41 -3.87
CA ALA A 127 -7.98 -3.29 -4.47
C ALA A 127 -7.40 -4.63 -4.94
N ILE A 128 -7.59 -5.74 -4.21
CA ILE A 128 -7.14 -7.05 -4.70
C ILE A 128 -7.96 -7.51 -5.91
N ILE A 129 -9.28 -7.29 -5.90
CA ILE A 129 -10.15 -7.67 -7.02
C ILE A 129 -9.82 -6.86 -8.28
N ALA A 130 -9.50 -5.57 -8.14
CA ALA A 130 -9.01 -4.74 -9.25
C ALA A 130 -7.76 -5.33 -9.92
N ARG A 131 -6.78 -5.79 -9.13
CA ARG A 131 -5.58 -6.47 -9.65
C ARG A 131 -5.92 -7.81 -10.33
N ILE A 132 -6.88 -8.56 -9.78
CA ILE A 132 -7.37 -9.81 -10.39
C ILE A 132 -8.03 -9.53 -11.74
N ILE A 133 -8.88 -8.50 -11.85
CA ILE A 133 -9.53 -8.11 -13.11
C ILE A 133 -8.47 -7.83 -14.18
N VAL A 134 -7.40 -7.10 -13.85
CA VAL A 134 -6.30 -6.85 -14.79
C VAL A 134 -5.58 -8.14 -15.17
N ARG A 135 -5.22 -8.98 -14.20
CA ARG A 135 -4.57 -10.29 -14.46
C ARG A 135 -5.41 -11.21 -15.35
N ASP A 136 -6.73 -11.17 -15.21
CA ASP A 136 -7.61 -12.08 -15.96
C ASP A 136 -7.82 -11.68 -17.42
N ASN A 137 -7.53 -10.41 -17.77
CA ASN A 137 -7.75 -9.86 -19.13
C ASN A 137 -6.46 -9.73 -19.95
N TRP A 138 -5.28 -9.69 -19.31
CA TRP A 138 -4.00 -9.51 -20.00
C TRP A 138 -2.97 -10.57 -19.59
N ARG A 139 -2.03 -10.88 -20.49
CA ARG A 139 -0.96 -11.88 -20.28
C ARG A 139 0.39 -11.33 -20.75
N GLY A 140 1.48 -11.94 -20.28
CA GLY A 140 2.84 -11.61 -20.72
C GLY A 140 3.21 -10.14 -20.48
N ASP A 141 3.90 -9.54 -21.45
CA ASP A 141 4.40 -8.16 -21.36
C ASP A 141 3.28 -7.13 -21.24
N GLU A 142 2.12 -7.38 -21.85
CA GLU A 142 0.97 -6.47 -21.76
C GLU A 142 0.40 -6.46 -20.34
N LEU A 143 0.37 -7.61 -19.64
CA LEU A 143 0.00 -7.64 -18.23
C LEU A 143 0.96 -6.80 -17.38
N ALA A 144 2.27 -6.94 -17.61
CA ALA A 144 3.27 -6.16 -16.89
C ALA A 144 3.07 -4.65 -17.12
N ARG A 145 2.78 -4.23 -18.36
CA ARG A 145 2.46 -2.83 -18.69
C ARG A 145 1.21 -2.35 -17.95
N ARG A 146 0.13 -3.13 -17.90
CA ARG A 146 -1.12 -2.75 -17.22
C ARG A 146 -0.97 -2.70 -15.70
N LEU A 147 -0.23 -3.63 -15.11
CA LEU A 147 0.11 -3.59 -13.68
C LEU A 147 0.97 -2.37 -13.33
N SER A 148 1.86 -1.94 -14.22
CA SER A 148 2.61 -0.68 -14.06
C SER A 148 1.68 0.54 -13.99
N VAL A 149 0.63 0.58 -14.81
CA VAL A 149 -0.39 1.65 -14.76
C VAL A 149 -1.14 1.64 -13.42
N LEU A 150 -1.46 0.47 -12.85
CA LEU A 150 -2.03 0.39 -11.50
C LEU A 150 -1.07 0.94 -10.43
N SER A 151 0.22 0.64 -10.55
CA SER A 151 1.24 1.18 -9.65
C SER A 151 1.31 2.70 -9.75
N ILE A 152 1.21 3.28 -10.95
CA ILE A 152 1.14 4.74 -11.12
C ILE A 152 -0.08 5.31 -10.37
N ALA A 153 -1.27 4.70 -10.53
CA ALA A 153 -2.47 5.14 -9.81
C ALA A 153 -2.29 5.07 -8.28
N PHE A 154 -1.67 4.01 -7.77
CA PHE A 154 -1.33 3.87 -6.34
C PHE A 154 -0.40 5.00 -5.85
N ILE A 155 0.65 5.32 -6.61
CA ILE A 155 1.63 6.35 -6.27
C ILE A 155 0.99 7.74 -6.32
N THR A 156 0.17 8.00 -7.33
CA THR A 156 -0.57 9.25 -7.45
C THR A 156 -1.54 9.43 -6.29
N ALA A 157 -2.19 8.37 -5.82
CA ALA A 157 -3.06 8.42 -4.62
C ALA A 157 -2.27 8.77 -3.35
N LEU A 158 -1.03 8.31 -3.23
CA LEU A 158 -0.20 8.57 -2.06
C LEU A 158 0.07 10.07 -1.88
N GLY A 159 0.58 10.73 -2.92
CA GLY A 159 0.87 12.17 -2.85
C GLY A 159 -0.37 13.05 -3.05
N GLY A 160 -1.20 12.71 -4.03
CA GLY A 160 -2.43 13.45 -4.34
C GLY A 160 -3.45 13.40 -3.20
N GLY A 161 -3.53 12.27 -2.49
CA GLY A 161 -4.40 12.14 -1.33
C GLY A 161 -4.00 13.06 -0.18
N GLN A 162 -2.71 13.13 0.18
CA GLN A 162 -2.24 14.08 1.20
C GLN A 162 -2.48 15.54 0.79
N PHE A 163 -2.27 15.88 -0.49
CA PHE A 163 -2.54 17.23 -0.98
C PHE A 163 -4.02 17.60 -0.87
N ILE A 164 -4.91 16.73 -1.37
CA ILE A 164 -6.37 16.91 -1.25
C ILE A 164 -6.78 16.96 0.22
N GLY A 165 -6.20 16.10 1.06
CA GLY A 165 -6.43 16.09 2.50
C GLY A 165 -6.04 17.40 3.19
N GLY A 166 -4.94 18.03 2.75
CA GLY A 166 -4.50 19.32 3.25
C GLY A 166 -5.44 20.46 2.85
N LEU A 167 -5.99 20.41 1.62
CA LEU A 167 -7.02 21.35 1.18
C LEU A 167 -8.33 21.15 1.97
N ILE A 168 -8.77 19.91 2.14
CA ILE A 168 -9.96 19.58 2.94
C ILE A 168 -9.77 20.10 4.36
N GLY A 169 -8.66 19.81 5.02
CA GLY A 169 -8.41 20.26 6.39
C GLY A 169 -8.28 21.78 6.56
N ARG A 170 -8.11 22.55 5.47
CA ARG A 170 -8.12 24.02 5.50
C ARG A 170 -9.49 24.63 5.24
N TYR A 171 -10.24 24.07 4.30
CA TYR A 171 -11.49 24.68 3.81
C TYR A 171 -12.76 23.97 4.30
N SER A 172 -12.64 22.80 4.89
CA SER A 172 -13.76 21.99 5.37
C SER A 172 -13.35 21.16 6.59
N HIS A 173 -14.23 20.26 7.01
CA HIS A 173 -13.97 19.32 8.09
C HIS A 173 -13.43 17.99 7.55
N TRP A 174 -12.70 17.24 8.39
CA TRP A 174 -12.04 15.98 8.02
C TRP A 174 -13.03 14.90 7.56
N GLN A 175 -14.28 14.96 8.03
CA GLN A 175 -15.39 14.10 7.64
C GLN A 175 -15.65 14.17 6.13
N THR A 176 -15.39 15.31 5.50
CA THR A 176 -15.53 15.51 4.04
C THR A 176 -14.64 14.57 3.25
N GLY A 177 -13.46 14.22 3.78
CA GLY A 177 -12.57 13.24 3.16
C GLY A 177 -13.23 11.87 3.03
N PHE A 178 -14.00 11.46 4.05
CA PHE A 178 -14.74 10.20 4.02
C PHE A 178 -15.93 10.24 3.04
N VAL A 179 -16.63 11.37 2.94
CA VAL A 179 -17.69 11.57 1.94
C VAL A 179 -17.12 11.50 0.52
N LEU A 180 -15.97 12.14 0.28
CA LEU A 180 -15.27 12.07 -1.01
C LEU A 180 -14.91 10.62 -1.37
N MET A 181 -14.37 9.86 -0.42
CA MET A 181 -14.04 8.44 -0.64
C MET A 181 -15.29 7.59 -0.93
N ALA A 182 -16.40 7.84 -0.24
CA ALA A 182 -17.68 7.19 -0.52
C ALA A 182 -18.18 7.50 -1.95
N ALA A 183 -18.08 8.76 -2.39
CA ALA A 183 -18.47 9.16 -3.74
C ALA A 183 -17.60 8.50 -4.83
N VAL A 184 -16.28 8.44 -4.63
CA VAL A 184 -15.36 7.74 -5.55
C VAL A 184 -15.67 6.25 -5.62
N ALA A 185 -15.95 5.61 -4.48
CA ALA A 185 -16.35 4.21 -4.44
C ALA A 185 -17.72 3.98 -5.13
N ALA A 186 -18.68 4.89 -4.97
CA ALA A 186 -19.97 4.82 -5.66
C ALA A 186 -19.82 4.96 -7.19
N LEU A 187 -18.89 5.81 -7.66
CA LEU A 187 -18.53 5.87 -9.08
C LEU A 187 -17.94 4.54 -9.57
N ALA A 188 -17.07 3.91 -8.79
CA ALA A 188 -16.52 2.58 -9.12
C ALA A 188 -17.63 1.51 -9.19
N VAL A 189 -18.62 1.58 -8.29
CA VAL A 189 -19.82 0.73 -8.35
C VAL A 189 -20.54 0.94 -9.68
N ALA A 190 -20.89 2.18 -10.03
CA ALA A 190 -21.58 2.50 -11.28
C ALA A 190 -20.83 2.00 -12.53
N LEU A 191 -19.52 2.25 -12.60
CA LEU A 191 -18.67 1.76 -13.68
C LEU A 191 -18.62 0.23 -13.76
N SER A 192 -18.60 -0.45 -12.60
CA SER A 192 -18.63 -1.92 -12.57
C SER A 192 -19.92 -2.49 -13.15
N TYR A 193 -21.04 -1.75 -13.10
CA TYR A 193 -22.31 -2.19 -13.69
C TYR A 193 -22.27 -2.20 -15.22
N ALA A 194 -21.59 -1.21 -15.81
CA ALA A 194 -21.45 -1.03 -17.25
C ALA A 194 -20.41 -1.96 -17.92
N LEU A 195 -19.60 -2.69 -17.13
CA LEU A 195 -18.48 -3.47 -17.64
C LEU A 195 -18.74 -4.99 -17.61
N PRO A 196 -18.34 -5.72 -18.67
CA PRO A 196 -18.42 -7.17 -18.69
C PRO A 196 -17.31 -7.76 -17.81
N LEU A 197 -17.66 -8.14 -16.59
CA LEU A 197 -16.75 -8.78 -15.64
C LEU A 197 -16.87 -10.30 -15.70
N LYS A 198 -15.74 -11.00 -15.61
CA LYS A 198 -15.66 -12.46 -15.71
C LYS A 198 -16.52 -13.14 -14.64
N ALA A 199 -17.37 -14.07 -15.09
CA ALA A 199 -18.17 -14.93 -14.22
C ALA A 199 -17.30 -15.90 -13.41
N GLY A 200 -17.81 -16.36 -12.28
CA GLY A 200 -17.11 -17.31 -11.42
C GLY A 200 -16.94 -18.68 -12.08
N SER A 201 -15.92 -19.42 -11.66
CA SER A 201 -15.77 -20.82 -12.06
C SER A 201 -16.32 -21.72 -10.95
N ARG A 202 -17.40 -22.47 -11.25
CA ARG A 202 -17.96 -23.50 -10.34
C ARG A 202 -16.97 -24.64 -10.04
N ALA A 203 -15.91 -24.78 -10.84
CA ALA A 203 -14.88 -25.82 -10.67
C ALA A 203 -13.76 -25.44 -9.67
N ALA A 204 -13.80 -24.24 -9.07
CA ALA A 204 -12.83 -23.82 -8.06
C ALA A 204 -12.99 -24.68 -6.79
N LYS A 205 -12.22 -25.76 -6.69
CA LYS A 205 -12.16 -26.60 -5.49
C LYS A 205 -11.47 -25.83 -4.36
N PRO A 206 -12.01 -25.82 -3.12
CA PRO A 206 -11.37 -25.17 -1.97
C PRO A 206 -10.15 -25.96 -1.45
N SER A 207 -9.82 -27.10 -2.05
CA SER A 207 -8.91 -28.08 -1.47
C SER A 207 -7.46 -27.63 -1.65
N GLY A 208 -6.88 -27.06 -0.59
CA GLY A 208 -5.44 -26.89 -0.46
C GLY A 208 -4.94 -25.47 -0.20
N LEU A 209 -5.79 -24.44 -0.19
CA LEU A 209 -5.37 -23.04 0.01
C LEU A 209 -4.47 -22.84 1.24
N ALA A 210 -4.87 -23.38 2.39
CA ALA A 210 -4.07 -23.33 3.61
C ALA A 210 -2.74 -24.11 3.47
N GLY A 211 -2.77 -25.26 2.80
CA GLY A 211 -1.58 -26.07 2.53
C GLY A 211 -0.60 -25.38 1.57
N THR A 212 -1.09 -24.72 0.52
CA THR A 212 -0.29 -23.92 -0.41
C THR A 212 0.32 -22.72 0.29
N TYR A 213 -0.43 -21.98 1.10
CA TYR A 213 0.13 -20.87 1.88
C TYR A 213 1.17 -21.36 2.89
N TRP A 214 0.91 -22.47 3.58
CA TRP A 214 1.87 -23.06 4.50
C TRP A 214 3.16 -23.50 3.79
N LEU A 215 3.05 -24.11 2.61
CA LEU A 215 4.20 -24.48 1.78
C LEU A 215 5.02 -23.26 1.39
N LEU A 216 4.37 -22.17 0.96
CA LEU A 216 5.03 -20.93 0.59
C LEU A 216 5.73 -20.26 1.78
N LEU A 217 5.08 -20.23 2.95
CA LEU A 217 5.67 -19.68 4.18
C LEU A 217 6.92 -20.45 4.63
N ARG A 218 7.01 -21.74 4.32
CA ARG A 218 8.20 -22.56 4.61
C ARG A 218 9.34 -22.36 3.62
N ARG A 219 9.11 -21.70 2.48
CA ARG A 219 10.16 -21.45 1.48
C ARG A 219 10.92 -20.17 1.84
N PRO A 220 12.23 -20.25 2.18
CA PRO A 220 13.00 -19.07 2.54
C PRO A 220 13.15 -18.09 1.37
N GLY A 221 13.18 -18.56 0.12
CA GLY A 221 13.24 -17.72 -1.07
C GLY A 221 11.98 -16.86 -1.28
N PHE A 222 10.83 -17.30 -0.75
CA PHE A 222 9.61 -16.51 -0.71
C PHE A 222 9.53 -15.64 0.55
N LEU A 223 9.76 -16.24 1.73
CA LEU A 223 9.50 -15.61 3.03
C LEU A 223 10.38 -14.37 3.26
N TRP A 224 11.69 -14.46 3.01
CA TRP A 224 12.61 -13.37 3.37
C TRP A 224 12.45 -12.12 2.51
N PRO A 225 12.32 -12.22 1.16
CA PRO A 225 12.00 -11.05 0.36
C PRO A 225 10.62 -10.47 0.71
N ALA A 226 9.61 -11.30 0.95
CA ALA A 226 8.29 -10.81 1.37
C ALA A 226 8.36 -10.03 2.70
N CYS A 227 9.07 -10.56 3.70
CA CYS A 227 9.30 -9.89 4.97
C CYS A 227 10.10 -8.59 4.81
N ALA A 228 11.14 -8.57 3.98
CA ALA A 228 11.92 -7.36 3.70
C ALA A 228 11.06 -6.22 3.13
N GLY A 229 10.24 -6.52 2.11
CA GLY A 229 9.30 -5.54 1.57
C GLY A 229 8.27 -5.06 2.59
N GLY A 230 7.85 -5.96 3.48
CA GLY A 230 6.86 -5.68 4.53
C GLY A 230 7.41 -4.80 5.64
N LEU A 231 8.63 -5.07 6.10
CA LEU A 231 9.33 -4.23 7.08
C LEU A 231 9.61 -2.83 6.51
N GLY A 232 10.02 -2.74 5.24
CA GLY A 232 10.18 -1.42 4.62
C GLY A 232 8.85 -0.66 4.46
N PHE A 233 7.76 -1.39 4.20
CA PHE A 233 6.42 -0.80 4.12
C PHE A 233 5.94 -0.36 5.50
N ALA A 234 6.24 -1.14 6.54
CA ALA A 234 6.04 -0.77 7.93
C ALA A 234 6.70 0.56 8.27
N THR A 235 7.99 0.73 7.95
CA THR A 235 8.71 1.99 8.14
C THR A 235 7.98 3.17 7.49
N THR A 236 7.45 2.96 6.28
CA THR A 236 6.73 4.00 5.54
C THR A 236 5.39 4.35 6.19
N VAL A 237 4.63 3.35 6.65
CA VAL A 237 3.34 3.56 7.33
C VAL A 237 3.56 4.26 8.68
N THR A 238 4.54 3.82 9.48
CA THR A 238 4.89 4.47 10.75
C THR A 238 5.32 5.93 10.55
N LEU A 239 6.13 6.22 9.52
CA LEU A 239 6.45 7.61 9.17
C LEU A 239 5.22 8.42 8.78
N GLN A 240 4.28 7.83 8.02
CA GLN A 240 3.04 8.51 7.66
C GLN A 240 2.18 8.83 8.88
N GLU A 241 2.04 7.92 9.84
CA GLU A 241 1.25 8.11 11.06
C GLU A 241 1.78 9.25 11.93
N VAL A 242 3.10 9.30 12.12
CA VAL A 242 3.74 10.25 13.02
C VAL A 242 3.97 11.62 12.36
N SER A 243 4.12 11.66 11.03
CA SER A 243 4.48 12.88 10.31
C SER A 243 3.54 14.08 10.51
N PRO A 244 2.20 13.96 10.58
CA PRO A 244 1.32 15.11 10.79
C PRO A 244 1.59 15.77 12.13
N PHE A 245 1.88 15.01 13.18
CA PHE A 245 2.23 15.54 14.50
C PHE A 245 3.62 16.20 14.49
N VAL A 246 4.61 15.59 13.83
CA VAL A 246 5.94 16.19 13.70
C VAL A 246 5.87 17.51 12.92
N PHE A 247 5.17 17.55 11.79
CA PHE A 247 5.08 18.75 10.98
C PHE A 247 4.20 19.83 11.61
N GLN A 248 3.04 19.48 12.18
CA GLN A 248 2.06 20.46 12.65
C GLN A 248 2.20 20.81 14.13
N GLU A 249 2.54 19.85 15.01
CA GLU A 249 2.67 20.12 16.46
C GLU A 249 4.12 20.47 16.84
N HIS A 250 5.13 19.82 16.26
CA HIS A 250 6.54 20.14 16.56
C HIS A 250 7.08 21.30 15.71
N PHE A 251 6.91 21.26 14.38
CA PHE A 251 7.36 22.34 13.49
C PHE A 251 6.32 23.46 13.27
N GLN A 252 5.12 23.36 13.88
CA GLN A 252 4.07 24.39 13.82
C GLN A 252 3.66 24.76 12.38
N LEU A 253 3.75 23.80 11.44
CA LEU A 253 3.34 24.02 10.06
C LEU A 253 1.82 23.97 9.91
N ALA A 254 1.30 24.81 9.02
CA ALA A 254 -0.09 24.75 8.60
C ALA A 254 -0.43 23.41 7.92
N VAL A 255 -1.68 22.97 8.07
CA VAL A 255 -2.25 21.75 7.47
C VAL A 255 -2.01 21.69 5.95
N THR A 256 -2.13 22.81 5.23
CA THR A 256 -1.86 22.87 3.78
C THR A 256 -0.40 22.71 3.40
N SER A 257 0.52 23.15 4.27
CA SER A 257 1.96 22.99 4.01
C SER A 257 2.32 21.51 4.10
N PHE A 258 1.82 20.82 5.12
CA PHE A 258 1.97 19.36 5.22
C PHE A 258 1.29 18.62 4.04
N GLY A 259 0.08 19.02 3.65
CA GLY A 259 -0.58 18.46 2.46
C GLY A 259 0.26 18.62 1.18
N SER A 260 0.89 19.78 0.99
CA SER A 260 1.78 20.05 -0.16
C SER A 260 3.06 19.20 -0.14
N ILE A 261 3.62 18.92 1.05
CA ILE A 261 4.76 18.00 1.20
C ILE A 261 4.40 16.60 0.65
N GLY A 262 3.13 16.20 0.71
CA GLY A 262 2.70 14.95 0.11
C GLY A 262 2.95 14.82 -1.39
N LEU A 263 2.87 15.92 -2.15
CA LEU A 263 3.25 15.89 -3.58
C LEU A 263 4.74 15.57 -3.74
N LEU A 264 5.60 16.14 -2.89
CA LEU A 264 7.03 15.87 -2.88
C LEU A 264 7.32 14.40 -2.53
N LEU A 265 6.62 13.84 -1.54
CA LEU A 265 6.73 12.42 -1.20
C LEU A 265 6.27 11.51 -2.35
N GLY A 266 5.19 11.90 -3.05
CA GLY A 266 4.73 11.24 -4.26
C GLY A 266 5.78 11.24 -5.37
N VAL A 267 6.44 12.38 -5.60
CA VAL A 267 7.56 12.51 -6.56
C VAL A 267 8.75 11.65 -6.15
N ALA A 268 9.11 11.61 -4.87
CA ALA A 268 10.18 10.76 -4.36
C ALA A 268 9.89 9.27 -4.62
N TYR A 269 8.66 8.81 -4.32
CA TYR A 269 8.25 7.43 -4.59
C TYR A 269 8.26 7.13 -6.10
N PHE A 270 7.68 8.02 -6.92
CA PHE A 270 7.64 7.86 -8.37
C PHE A 270 9.06 7.78 -8.97
N SER A 271 9.98 8.61 -8.47
CA SER A 271 11.38 8.62 -8.91
C SER A 271 12.09 7.30 -8.61
N GLY A 272 11.85 6.72 -7.42
CA GLY A 272 12.37 5.39 -7.08
C GLY A 272 11.81 4.29 -7.97
N ALA A 273 10.50 4.32 -8.25
CA ALA A 273 9.87 3.37 -9.18
C ALA A 273 10.41 3.48 -10.61
N MET A 274 10.63 4.71 -11.09
CA MET A 274 11.28 4.99 -12.38
C MET A 274 12.72 4.45 -12.41
N LEU A 275 13.49 4.61 -11.32
CA LEU A 275 14.84 4.07 -11.21
C LEU A 275 14.84 2.55 -11.36
N VAL A 276 13.92 1.85 -10.67
CA VAL A 276 13.77 0.39 -10.79
C VAL A 276 13.47 0.02 -12.24
N ASN A 277 12.50 0.67 -12.88
CA ASN A 277 12.12 0.35 -14.26
C ASN A 277 13.30 0.50 -15.24
N ARG A 278 14.18 1.49 -15.03
CA ARG A 278 15.36 1.71 -15.86
C ARG A 278 16.52 0.75 -15.55
N LEU A 279 16.78 0.47 -14.27
CA LEU A 279 17.99 -0.23 -13.85
C LEU A 279 17.81 -1.73 -13.57
N VAL A 280 16.57 -2.22 -13.40
CA VAL A 280 16.33 -3.63 -13.04
C VAL A 280 16.86 -4.60 -14.09
N ARG A 281 16.79 -4.23 -15.38
CA ARG A 281 17.33 -5.04 -16.49
C ARG A 281 18.86 -5.07 -16.52
N ARG A 282 19.53 -4.05 -15.95
CA ARG A 282 20.99 -3.92 -15.95
C ARG A 282 21.64 -4.46 -14.68
N LEU A 283 21.05 -4.18 -13.51
CA LEU A 283 21.63 -4.50 -12.21
C LEU A 283 21.00 -5.74 -11.55
N GLY A 284 19.83 -6.17 -12.00
CA GLY A 284 19.06 -7.26 -11.41
C GLY A 284 18.24 -6.82 -10.18
N GLY A 285 17.11 -7.48 -9.97
CA GLY A 285 16.14 -7.13 -8.91
C GLY A 285 16.70 -7.26 -7.50
N VAL A 286 17.52 -8.29 -7.23
CA VAL A 286 18.11 -8.52 -5.90
C VAL A 286 19.07 -7.39 -5.50
N ARG A 287 19.90 -6.89 -6.42
CA ARG A 287 20.83 -5.79 -6.13
C ARG A 287 20.10 -4.48 -5.85
N LEU A 288 19.06 -4.19 -6.64
CA LEU A 288 18.20 -3.03 -6.40
C LEU A 288 17.48 -3.14 -5.05
N MET A 289 17.03 -4.35 -4.68
CA MET A 289 16.43 -4.60 -3.36
C MET A 289 17.40 -4.25 -2.22
N HIS A 290 18.69 -4.63 -2.33
CA HIS A 290 19.72 -4.25 -1.35
C HIS A 290 19.95 -2.75 -1.32
N ALA A 291 20.04 -2.10 -2.48
CA ALA A 291 20.21 -0.65 -2.57
C ALA A 291 19.03 0.09 -1.91
N GLY A 292 17.79 -0.31 -2.19
CA GLY A 292 16.59 0.26 -1.58
C GLY A 292 16.57 0.10 -0.05
N ALA A 293 16.90 -1.10 0.44
CA ALA A 293 16.99 -1.37 1.88
C ALA A 293 18.10 -0.56 2.56
N ALA A 294 19.26 -0.41 1.91
CA ALA A 294 20.37 0.41 2.42
C ALA A 294 20.01 1.89 2.47
N LEU A 295 19.36 2.43 1.43
CA LEU A 295 18.89 3.82 1.42
C LEU A 295 17.85 4.08 2.51
N LEU A 296 16.89 3.16 2.68
CA LEU A 296 15.88 3.25 3.73
C LEU A 296 16.53 3.25 5.13
N ALA A 297 17.42 2.29 5.41
CA ALA A 297 18.11 2.19 6.69
C ALA A 297 19.01 3.40 6.95
N PHE A 298 19.70 3.90 5.93
CA PHE A 298 20.51 5.11 6.03
C PHE A 298 19.65 6.33 6.40
N ALA A 299 18.53 6.53 5.70
CA ALA A 299 17.61 7.62 5.96
C ALA A 299 17.06 7.58 7.41
N THR A 300 16.57 6.42 7.86
CA THR A 300 16.02 6.29 9.22
C THR A 300 17.08 6.40 10.31
N THR A 301 18.31 5.93 10.05
CA THR A 301 19.44 6.11 10.99
C THR A 301 19.79 7.59 11.12
N LEU A 302 19.87 8.30 10.00
CA LEU A 302 20.19 9.73 10.01
C LEU A 302 19.05 10.55 10.62
N MET A 303 17.79 10.12 10.51
CA MET A 303 16.66 10.74 11.22
C MET A 303 16.82 10.59 12.74
N LEU A 304 17.16 9.39 13.23
CA LEU A 304 17.41 9.15 14.65
C LEU A 304 18.59 9.99 15.16
N VAL A 305 19.71 10.01 14.45
CA VAL A 305 20.90 10.81 14.83
C VAL A 305 20.58 12.30 14.84
N SER A 306 19.86 12.79 13.84
CA SER A 306 19.44 14.20 13.72
C SER A 306 18.46 14.59 14.84
N TRP A 307 17.62 13.66 15.30
CA TRP A 307 16.73 13.87 16.44
C TRP A 307 17.51 13.93 17.77
N LEU A 308 18.38 12.95 18.02
CA LEU A 308 19.17 12.87 19.26
C LEU A 308 20.18 14.01 19.41
N SER A 309 20.73 14.52 18.30
CA SER A 309 21.63 15.68 18.30
C SER A 309 20.92 17.02 18.52
N GLY A 310 19.59 17.05 18.59
CA GLY A 310 18.81 18.28 18.69
C GLY A 310 18.74 19.08 17.39
N LEU A 311 19.35 18.61 16.30
CA LEU A 311 19.37 19.30 14.99
C LEU A 311 17.95 19.54 14.43
N LEU A 312 17.02 18.63 14.76
CA LEU A 312 15.61 18.71 14.37
C LEU A 312 14.75 19.68 15.21
N THR A 313 15.35 20.41 16.16
CA THR A 313 14.64 21.46 16.92
C THR A 313 14.65 22.82 16.21
N HIS A 314 15.60 23.05 15.31
CA HIS A 314 15.69 24.29 14.55
C HIS A 314 14.89 24.21 13.25
N PHE A 315 14.49 25.37 12.70
CA PHE A 315 13.80 25.45 11.40
C PHE A 315 14.62 24.82 10.26
N THR A 316 15.95 24.86 10.33
CA THR A 316 16.84 24.14 9.40
C THR A 316 16.64 22.63 9.45
N GLY A 317 16.30 22.10 10.63
CA GLY A 317 15.98 20.69 10.85
C GLY A 317 14.75 20.21 10.09
N LEU A 318 13.80 21.10 9.79
CA LEU A 318 12.62 20.76 8.98
C LEU A 318 13.02 20.27 7.58
N TRP A 319 13.89 20.99 6.90
CA TRP A 319 14.32 20.64 5.54
C TRP A 319 15.13 19.35 5.51
N ILE A 320 15.95 19.12 6.54
CA ILE A 320 16.68 17.86 6.73
C ILE A 320 15.68 16.73 6.92
N PHE A 321 14.67 16.89 7.77
CA PHE A 321 13.63 15.89 7.98
C PHE A 321 12.86 15.58 6.69
N ILE A 322 12.45 16.59 5.93
CA ILE A 322 11.78 16.41 4.62
C ILE A 322 12.68 15.63 3.66
N ALA A 323 13.96 15.99 3.56
CA ALA A 323 14.90 15.31 2.67
C ALA A 323 15.10 13.83 3.06
N LEU A 324 15.26 13.54 4.35
CA LEU A 324 15.39 12.17 4.86
C LEU A 324 14.10 11.38 4.68
N TYR A 325 12.93 11.99 4.87
CA TYR A 325 11.65 11.35 4.61
C TYR A 325 11.50 11.02 3.11
N CYS A 326 11.83 11.95 2.22
CA CYS A 326 11.87 11.68 0.78
C CYS A 326 12.82 10.53 0.43
N LEU A 327 14.01 10.50 1.04
CA LEU A 327 14.99 9.43 0.84
C LEU A 327 14.49 8.07 1.31
N ALA A 328 13.83 8.02 2.47
CA ALA A 328 13.20 6.80 2.98
C ALA A 328 12.10 6.29 2.03
N ILE A 329 11.23 7.19 1.57
CA ILE A 329 10.16 6.88 0.60
C ILE A 329 10.73 6.41 -0.75
N PHE A 330 11.81 7.04 -1.22
CA PHE A 330 12.53 6.63 -2.42
C PHE A 330 13.15 5.23 -2.25
N GLY A 331 13.83 4.98 -1.13
CA GLY A 331 14.41 3.67 -0.81
C GLY A 331 13.34 2.58 -0.78
N GLN A 332 12.18 2.86 -0.19
CA GLN A 332 11.04 1.94 -0.18
C GLN A 332 10.48 1.68 -1.59
N ALA A 333 10.37 2.72 -2.43
CA ALA A 333 9.91 2.55 -3.81
C ALA A 333 10.85 1.67 -4.65
N VAL A 334 12.15 1.66 -4.32
CA VAL A 334 13.12 0.74 -4.91
C VAL A 334 13.00 -0.67 -4.32
N LEU A 335 12.87 -0.79 -3.00
CA LEU A 335 12.78 -2.07 -2.28
C LEU A 335 11.52 -2.87 -2.63
N PHE A 336 10.35 -2.23 -2.58
CA PHE A 336 9.05 -2.90 -2.55
C PHE A 336 8.75 -3.75 -3.80
N PRO A 337 8.84 -3.24 -5.05
CA PRO A 337 8.54 -4.04 -6.24
C PRO A 337 9.53 -5.19 -6.44
N ASN A 338 10.81 -4.97 -6.13
CA ASN A 338 11.85 -5.99 -6.25
C ASN A 338 11.69 -7.10 -5.21
N SER A 339 11.25 -6.76 -4.00
CA SER A 339 10.95 -7.74 -2.95
C SER A 339 9.81 -8.68 -3.36
N MET A 340 8.75 -8.14 -3.96
CA MET A 340 7.60 -8.91 -4.43
C MET A 340 7.97 -9.77 -5.64
N ALA A 341 8.71 -9.21 -6.62
CA ALA A 341 9.18 -9.97 -7.78
C ALA A 341 10.10 -11.13 -7.37
N THR A 342 11.03 -10.89 -6.45
CA THR A 342 11.94 -11.93 -5.94
C THR A 342 11.17 -13.01 -5.20
N ALA A 343 10.25 -12.66 -4.29
CA ALA A 343 9.43 -13.62 -3.57
C ALA A 343 8.61 -14.51 -4.51
N VAL A 344 7.93 -13.90 -5.48
CA VAL A 344 7.03 -14.61 -6.42
C VAL A 344 7.81 -15.49 -7.39
N SER A 345 9.04 -15.11 -7.76
CA SER A 345 9.88 -15.92 -8.64
C SER A 345 10.27 -17.28 -8.04
N ASP A 346 10.24 -17.46 -6.71
CA ASP A 346 10.51 -18.74 -6.06
C ASP A 346 9.26 -19.66 -6.02
N ALA A 347 8.12 -19.18 -6.52
CA ALA A 347 6.80 -19.80 -6.42
C ALA A 347 6.13 -20.03 -7.80
N HIS A 348 6.90 -20.49 -8.80
CA HIS A 348 6.46 -20.68 -10.20
C HIS A 348 5.13 -21.43 -10.37
N GLU A 349 4.87 -22.47 -9.57
CA GLU A 349 3.65 -23.29 -9.66
C GLU A 349 2.40 -22.62 -9.05
N HIS A 350 2.57 -21.61 -8.17
CA HIS A 350 1.48 -21.01 -7.39
C HIS A 350 1.53 -19.46 -7.38
N GLY A 351 1.97 -18.85 -8.49
CA GLY A 351 2.29 -17.42 -8.55
C GLY A 351 1.17 -16.46 -8.09
N ALA A 352 -0.10 -16.78 -8.34
CA ALA A 352 -1.24 -15.99 -7.87
C ALA A 352 -1.40 -16.02 -6.33
N HIS A 353 -1.28 -17.21 -5.73
CA HIS A 353 -1.31 -17.37 -4.28
C HIS A 353 -0.09 -16.74 -3.62
N ALA A 354 1.08 -16.82 -4.27
CA ALA A 354 2.30 -16.16 -3.81
C ALA A 354 2.16 -14.64 -3.80
N MET A 355 1.62 -14.01 -4.85
CA MET A 355 1.36 -12.57 -4.86
C MET A 355 0.38 -12.14 -3.75
N ALA A 356 -0.70 -12.89 -3.55
CA ALA A 356 -1.68 -12.58 -2.51
C ALA A 356 -1.10 -12.71 -1.09
N LEU A 357 -0.37 -13.81 -0.83
CA LEU A 357 0.30 -14.03 0.45
C LEU A 357 1.41 -13.00 0.70
N CYS A 358 2.17 -12.62 -0.33
CA CYS A 358 3.20 -11.60 -0.23
C CYS A 358 2.58 -10.25 0.16
N GLY A 359 1.51 -9.82 -0.52
CA GLY A 359 0.79 -8.59 -0.17
C GLY A 359 0.18 -8.64 1.24
N PHE A 360 -0.38 -9.79 1.64
CA PHE A 360 -0.89 -10.01 3.00
C PHE A 360 0.21 -9.85 4.05
N LEU A 361 1.36 -10.51 3.87
CA LEU A 361 2.50 -10.40 4.79
C LEU A 361 3.01 -8.97 4.86
N GLN A 362 3.15 -8.30 3.71
CA GLN A 362 3.67 -6.95 3.64
C GLN A 362 2.76 -5.93 4.33
N GLN A 363 1.45 -5.98 4.07
CA GLN A 363 0.50 -5.09 4.75
C GLN A 363 0.28 -5.46 6.21
N GLY A 364 0.26 -6.76 6.54
CA GLY A 364 0.11 -7.25 7.91
C GLY A 364 1.29 -6.83 8.79
N LEU A 365 2.52 -7.01 8.31
CA LEU A 365 3.73 -6.53 8.99
C LEU A 365 3.68 -5.01 9.19
N ALA A 366 3.25 -4.26 8.17
CA ALA A 366 3.11 -2.82 8.29
C ALA A 366 2.11 -2.41 9.37
N GLY A 367 0.92 -3.03 9.39
CA GLY A 367 -0.09 -2.74 10.40
C GLY A 367 0.33 -3.11 11.83
N ILE A 368 0.98 -4.28 12.01
CA ILE A 368 1.45 -4.73 13.33
C ILE A 368 2.56 -3.81 13.86
N ALA A 369 3.55 -3.50 13.02
CA ALA A 369 4.66 -2.64 13.41
C ALA A 369 4.20 -1.20 13.72
N ALA A 370 3.28 -0.68 12.92
CA ALA A 370 2.66 0.63 13.14
C ALA A 370 1.86 0.67 14.46
N THR A 371 1.07 -0.37 14.75
CA THR A 371 0.36 -0.51 16.03
C THR A 371 1.34 -0.64 17.22
N ALA A 372 2.46 -1.32 17.04
CA ALA A 372 3.49 -1.42 18.09
C ALA A 372 4.18 -0.08 18.35
N ALA A 373 4.31 0.79 17.32
CA ALA A 373 4.86 2.13 17.47
C ALA A 373 3.94 3.03 18.31
N VAL A 374 2.62 2.89 18.17
CA VAL A 374 1.60 3.61 18.97
C VAL A 374 1.76 3.39 20.47
N LEU A 375 2.21 2.20 20.90
CA LEU A 375 2.39 1.85 22.30
C LEU A 375 3.59 2.58 22.95
N GLN A 376 4.45 3.22 22.16
CA GLN A 376 5.65 3.88 22.64
C GLN A 376 5.39 5.38 22.89
N HIS A 377 4.77 5.73 24.02
CA HIS A 377 4.50 7.12 24.38
C HIS A 377 5.76 7.94 24.73
N HIS A 378 5.77 9.23 24.30
CA HIS A 378 6.69 10.35 24.62
C HIS A 378 8.05 10.46 23.88
N GLY A 379 8.38 11.69 23.45
CA GLY A 379 9.77 12.20 23.47
C GLY A 379 10.76 11.69 22.42
N GLY A 380 10.32 11.23 21.24
CA GLY A 380 11.21 10.81 20.16
C GLY A 380 11.37 9.32 19.93
N THR A 381 10.65 8.49 20.69
CA THR A 381 10.57 7.03 20.52
C THR A 381 10.19 6.61 19.10
N TRP A 382 9.40 7.42 18.39
CA TRP A 382 9.05 7.15 16.99
C TRP A 382 10.27 7.08 16.06
N THR A 383 11.33 7.88 16.31
CA THR A 383 12.58 7.83 15.52
C THR A 383 13.32 6.52 15.75
N LEU A 384 13.28 5.99 16.97
CA LEU A 384 13.83 4.68 17.31
C LEU A 384 13.02 3.57 16.63
N ALA A 385 11.69 3.66 16.64
CA ALA A 385 10.81 2.67 15.98
C ALA A 385 11.11 2.57 14.47
N VAL A 386 11.16 3.70 13.76
CA VAL A 386 11.48 3.70 12.31
C VAL A 386 12.93 3.27 12.04
N PHE A 387 13.87 3.61 12.92
CA PHE A 387 15.25 3.12 12.83
C PHE A 387 15.31 1.60 12.97
N VAL A 388 14.66 1.02 13.98
CA VAL A 388 14.65 -0.44 14.19
C VAL A 388 14.05 -1.14 12.97
N LEU A 389 12.94 -0.65 12.43
CA LEU A 389 12.34 -1.21 11.22
C LEU A 389 13.26 -1.11 10.00
N GLY A 390 13.91 0.04 9.80
CA GLY A 390 14.89 0.25 8.73
C GLY A 390 16.11 -0.68 8.86
N ALA A 391 16.68 -0.79 10.06
CA ALA A 391 17.82 -1.66 10.35
C ALA A 391 17.46 -3.13 10.17
N LEU A 392 16.31 -3.58 10.67
CA LEU A 392 15.81 -4.95 10.47
C LEU A 392 15.60 -5.25 8.99
N THR A 393 15.05 -4.30 8.23
CA THR A 393 14.88 -4.44 6.77
C THR A 393 16.23 -4.71 6.09
N TRP A 394 17.25 -3.90 6.41
CA TRP A 394 18.59 -4.06 5.86
C TRP A 394 19.23 -5.39 6.28
N LEU A 395 19.12 -5.77 7.56
CA LEU A 395 19.65 -7.04 8.08
C LEU A 395 19.00 -8.25 7.41
N VAL A 396 17.68 -8.25 7.23
CA VAL A 396 16.96 -9.35 6.56
C VAL A 396 17.42 -9.47 5.11
N VAL A 397 17.55 -8.35 4.40
CA VAL A 397 18.00 -8.35 3.00
C VAL A 397 19.44 -8.87 2.89
N GLN A 398 20.37 -8.35 3.70
CA GLN A 398 21.79 -8.75 3.67
C GLN A 398 22.00 -10.21 4.09
N ALA A 399 21.37 -10.63 5.19
CA ALA A 399 21.65 -11.93 5.80
C ALA A 399 20.95 -13.08 5.06
N LYS A 400 19.75 -12.84 4.51
CA LYS A 400 18.86 -13.90 4.05
C LYS A 400 18.52 -13.84 2.57
N VAL A 401 18.74 -12.72 1.89
CA VAL A 401 18.48 -12.61 0.45
C VAL A 401 19.80 -12.51 -0.30
N ARG A 402 20.43 -13.65 -0.56
CA ARG A 402 21.67 -13.67 -1.37
C ARG A 402 21.31 -13.73 -2.85
N GLY A 403 21.97 -12.91 -3.66
CA GLY A 403 21.95 -13.07 -5.11
C GLY A 403 22.53 -14.43 -5.47
N ARG A 404 21.81 -15.21 -6.28
CA ARG A 404 22.41 -16.38 -6.95
C ARG A 404 23.39 -15.93 -8.01
#